data_AF-A0A316I9W1-F1
#
_entry.id   AF-A0A316I9W1-F1
#
_cell.length_a   1.000
_cell.length_b   1.000
_cell.length_c   1.000
_cell.angle_alpha   90.00
_cell.angle_beta   90.00
_cell.angle_gamma   90.00
#
_symmetry.space_group_name_H-M   'P 1'
#
loop_
_entity.id
_entity.type
_entity.pdbx_description
1 polymer ?
#
loop_
_entity_poly.entity_id
_entity_poly.type
_entity_poly.pdbx_seq_one_letter_code
_entity_poly.pdbx_strand_id
1 'polypeptide(L)'
;MSVEPGRICAPDVATKRRIWDQMIASKQTVSAYSVHLLDGDVVGMRLTRAQAEGYECLTCKTQCGQGSEAFRPVGNIPNVSRVFRCVACLDGVR
;
A
#
# COMPACT_ATOMS: atom_id res chain seq x y z
N MET A 1 -29.29 7.84 28.30
CA MET A 1 -27.88 7.43 28.48
C MET A 1 -27.10 8.06 27.33
N SER A 2 -26.38 9.16 27.59
CA SER A 2 -25.54 9.81 26.58
C SER A 2 -24.18 9.13 26.57
N VAL A 3 -23.82 8.52 25.44
CA VAL A 3 -22.48 8.01 25.21
C VAL A 3 -21.59 9.19 24.80
N GLU A 4 -20.57 9.51 25.59
CA GLU A 4 -19.60 10.54 25.21
C GLU A 4 -18.78 10.09 23.99
N PRO A 5 -18.48 10.98 23.02
CA PRO A 5 -17.63 10.62 21.91
C PRO A 5 -16.21 10.39 22.42
N GLY A 6 -15.71 9.16 22.25
CA GLY A 6 -14.35 8.79 22.64
C GLY A 6 -13.33 9.75 22.02
N ARG A 7 -12.60 10.48 22.87
CA ARG A 7 -11.46 11.31 22.43
C ARG A 7 -10.40 10.38 21.83
N ILE A 8 -10.21 10.45 20.52
CA ILE A 8 -9.05 9.86 19.86
C ILE A 8 -7.84 10.69 20.26
N CYS A 9 -7.04 10.21 21.21
CA CYS A 9 -5.78 10.87 21.57
C CYS A 9 -4.84 10.83 20.36
N ALA A 10 -4.33 11.99 19.94
CA ALA A 10 -3.31 12.05 18.92
C ALA A 10 -2.05 11.30 19.40
N PRO A 11 -1.36 10.54 18.52
CA PRO A 11 -0.13 9.85 18.92
C PRO A 11 0.92 10.85 19.35
N ASP A 12 1.70 10.49 20.37
CA ASP A 12 2.84 11.27 20.84
C ASP A 12 3.94 11.36 19.77
N VAL A 13 4.92 12.23 20.01
CA VAL A 13 6.02 12.51 19.06
C VAL A 13 6.87 11.27 18.78
N ALA A 14 7.13 10.43 19.78
CA ALA A 14 7.94 9.22 19.61
C ALA A 14 7.21 8.19 18.75
N THR A 15 5.91 8.02 18.99
CA THR A 15 5.04 7.15 18.19
C THR A 15 4.97 7.62 16.73
N LYS A 16 4.78 8.93 16.49
CA LYS A 16 4.78 9.51 15.14
C LYS A 16 6.12 9.26 14.42
N ARG A 17 7.25 9.47 15.11
CA ARG A 17 8.58 9.25 14.56
C ARG A 17 8.80 7.78 14.19
N ARG A 18 8.40 6.85 15.05
CA ARG A 18 8.49 5.41 14.76
C ARG A 18 7.68 5.02 13.53
N ILE A 19 6.44 5.51 13.41
CA ILE A 19 5.58 5.25 12.23
C ILE A 19 6.24 5.81 10.97
N TRP A 20 6.81 7.02 11.04
CA TRP A 20 7.54 7.62 9.94
C TRP A 20 8.75 6.77 9.53
N ASP A 21 9.60 6.38 10.48
CA ASP A 21 10.78 5.56 10.22
C ASP A 21 10.42 4.20 9.60
N GLN A 22 9.33 3.57 10.07
CA GLN A 22 8.80 2.33 9.49
C GLN A 22 8.33 2.51 8.05
N MET A 23 7.67 3.63 7.74
CA MET A 23 7.20 3.94 6.39
C MET A 23 8.37 4.21 5.43
N ILE A 24 9.41 4.91 5.89
CA ILE A 24 10.62 5.11 5.08
C ILE A 24 11.35 3.78 4.83
N ALA A 25 11.50 2.95 5.87
CA ALA A 25 12.14 1.65 5.75
C ALA A 25 11.38 0.72 4.77
N SER A 26 10.04 0.73 4.79
CA SER A 26 9.24 -0.11 3.89
C SER A 26 9.34 0.32 2.42
N LYS A 27 9.54 1.61 2.14
CA LYS A 27 9.81 2.12 0.79
C LYS A 27 11.20 1.75 0.25
N GLN A 28 12.17 1.51 1.13
CA GLN A 28 13.55 1.17 0.76
C GLN A 28 13.82 -0.35 0.69
N THR A 29 13.08 -1.13 1.48
CA THR A 29 13.26 -2.60 1.52
C THR A 29 12.67 -3.23 0.27
N VAL A 30 13.49 -3.90 -0.54
CA VAL A 30 13.07 -4.55 -1.80
C VAL A 30 13.29 -6.06 -1.72
N SER A 31 12.24 -6.82 -2.03
CA SER A 31 12.26 -8.29 -2.05
C SER A 31 11.59 -8.85 -3.30
N ALA A 32 11.83 -10.12 -3.59
CA ALA A 32 11.13 -10.85 -4.64
C ALA A 32 9.83 -11.44 -4.09
N TYR A 33 8.73 -11.24 -4.82
CA TYR A 33 7.40 -11.75 -4.48
C TYR A 33 6.77 -12.44 -5.68
N SER A 34 6.04 -13.52 -5.43
CA SER A 34 5.12 -14.11 -6.41
C SER A 34 3.79 -13.39 -6.33
N VAL A 35 3.41 -12.70 -7.41
CA VAL A 35 2.16 -11.94 -7.51
C VAL A 35 1.19 -12.71 -8.39
N HIS A 36 0.03 -13.04 -7.83
CA HIS A 36 -1.10 -13.62 -8.54
C HIS A 36 -1.94 -12.46 -9.09
N LEU A 37 -1.83 -12.20 -10.38
CA LEU A 37 -2.58 -11.18 -11.08
C LEU A 37 -4.05 -11.59 -11.23
N LEU A 38 -4.94 -10.61 -11.36
CA LEU A 38 -6.38 -10.85 -11.46
C LEU A 38 -6.81 -11.52 -12.78
N ASP A 39 -5.98 -11.44 -13.82
CA ASP A 39 -6.16 -12.14 -15.10
C ASP A 39 -5.82 -13.63 -15.03
N GLY A 40 -5.28 -14.10 -13.89
CA GLY A 40 -4.94 -15.50 -13.63
C GLY A 40 -3.44 -15.79 -13.73
N ASP A 41 -2.62 -14.84 -14.17
CA ASP A 41 -1.18 -15.04 -14.29
C ASP A 41 -0.48 -14.98 -12.93
N VAL A 42 0.61 -15.73 -12.81
CA VAL A 42 1.52 -15.64 -11.66
C VAL A 42 2.86 -15.11 -12.13
N VAL A 43 3.25 -13.94 -11.60
CA VAL A 43 4.46 -13.22 -12.03
C VAL A 43 5.38 -12.99 -10.83
N GLY A 44 6.66 -13.31 -11.01
CA GLY A 44 7.71 -12.93 -10.06
C GLY A 44 8.06 -11.44 -10.21
N MET A 45 7.90 -10.66 -9.15
CA MET A 45 8.19 -9.21 -9.16
C MET A 45 9.14 -8.82 -8.03
N ARG A 46 10.04 -7.86 -8.31
CA ARG A 46 10.82 -7.18 -7.27
C ARG A 46 10.05 -5.94 -6.81
N LEU A 47 9.57 -5.97 -5.57
CA LEU A 47 8.72 -4.91 -5.03
C LEU A 47 9.35 -4.31 -3.78
N THR A 48 9.09 -3.02 -3.54
CA THR A 48 9.29 -2.47 -2.20
C THR A 48 8.33 -3.17 -1.23
N ARG A 49 8.69 -3.22 0.05
CA ARG A 49 7.78 -3.72 1.08
C ARG A 49 6.48 -2.90 1.11
N ALA A 50 6.56 -1.59 0.89
CA ALA A 50 5.39 -0.72 0.78
C ALA A 50 4.45 -1.10 -0.39
N GLN A 51 5.00 -1.45 -1.55
CA GLN A 51 4.22 -1.98 -2.67
C GLN A 51 3.60 -3.34 -2.36
N ALA A 52 4.37 -4.25 -1.76
CA ALA A 52 3.93 -5.59 -1.40
C ALA A 52 2.87 -5.61 -0.30
N GLU A 53 2.84 -4.60 0.57
CA GLU A 53 1.81 -4.40 1.61
C GLU A 53 0.61 -3.56 1.11
N GLY A 54 0.62 -3.14 -0.16
CA GLY A 54 -0.50 -2.45 -0.80
C GLY A 54 -0.60 -0.95 -0.52
N TYR A 55 0.47 -0.33 0.01
CA TYR A 55 0.51 1.11 0.31
C TYR A 55 0.91 1.97 -0.88
N GLU A 56 1.40 1.38 -1.96
CA GLU A 56 1.89 2.10 -3.14
C GLU A 56 1.41 1.47 -4.44
N CYS A 57 1.31 2.30 -5.48
CA CYS A 57 1.17 1.84 -6.84
C CYS A 57 2.36 0.95 -7.27
N LEU A 58 2.07 -0.20 -7.87
CA LEU A 58 3.08 -1.09 -8.48
C LEU A 58 3.93 -0.40 -9.56
N THR A 59 3.38 0.61 -10.24
CA THR A 59 4.02 1.26 -11.40
C THR A 59 4.75 2.55 -11.00
N CYS A 60 4.03 3.55 -10.49
CA CYS A 60 4.61 4.87 -10.22
C CYS A 60 5.06 5.09 -8.76
N LYS A 61 4.90 4.09 -7.88
CA LYS A 61 5.20 4.17 -6.43
C LYS A 61 4.46 5.28 -5.68
N THR A 62 3.47 5.92 -6.30
CA THR A 62 2.61 6.89 -5.61
C THR A 62 1.86 6.18 -4.49
N GLN A 63 1.85 6.81 -3.32
CA GLN A 63 1.18 6.27 -2.14
C GLN A 63 -0.33 6.20 -2.35
N CYS A 64 -0.95 5.10 -1.94
CA CYS A 64 -2.39 4.93 -1.92
C CYS A 64 -3.01 6.00 -1.01
N GLY A 65 -3.74 6.94 -1.62
CA GLY A 65 -4.39 8.06 -0.93
C GLY A 65 -5.83 7.76 -0.49
N GLN A 66 -6.45 8.75 0.15
CA GLN A 66 -7.87 8.67 0.55
C GLN A 66 -8.77 8.87 -0.68
N GLY A 67 -9.47 7.82 -1.07
CA GLY A 67 -10.38 7.78 -2.22
C GLY A 67 -10.33 6.40 -2.87
N SER A 68 -11.33 5.55 -2.61
CA SER A 68 -11.43 4.18 -3.14
C SER A 68 -11.40 4.09 -4.66
N GLU A 69 -11.67 5.21 -5.34
CA GLU A 69 -11.67 5.35 -6.79
C GLU A 69 -10.25 5.56 -7.38
N ALA A 70 -9.26 5.97 -6.60
CA ALA A 70 -7.94 6.36 -7.13
C ALA A 70 -7.01 5.16 -7.39
N PHE A 71 -7.29 3.99 -6.80
CA PHE A 71 -6.46 2.79 -6.90
C PHE A 71 -7.33 1.54 -7.11
N ARG A 72 -6.90 0.65 -8.01
CA ARG A 72 -7.54 -0.65 -8.23
C ARG A 72 -6.60 -1.78 -7.83
N PRO A 73 -7.11 -2.84 -7.17
CA PRO A 73 -6.32 -4.05 -6.99
C PRO A 73 -6.03 -4.65 -8.36
N VAL A 74 -4.81 -5.13 -8.57
CA VAL A 74 -4.39 -5.80 -9.81
C VAL A 74 -3.87 -7.20 -9.57
N GLY A 75 -3.69 -7.58 -8.31
CA GLY A 75 -3.29 -8.91 -7.92
C GLY A 75 -3.21 -9.06 -6.40
N ASN A 76 -2.73 -10.22 -5.97
CA ASN A 76 -2.45 -10.54 -4.59
C ASN A 76 -1.10 -11.23 -4.44
N ILE A 77 -0.48 -11.06 -3.28
CA ILE A 77 0.68 -11.83 -2.84
C ILE A 77 0.16 -12.75 -1.73
N PRO A 78 0.25 -14.09 -1.88
CA PRO A 78 -0.23 -15.03 -0.88
C PRO A 78 0.35 -14.74 0.51
N ASN A 79 -0.52 -14.70 1.52
CA ASN A 79 -0.18 -14.42 2.92
C ASN A 79 0.44 -13.04 3.22
N VAL A 80 0.47 -12.12 2.25
CA VAL A 80 1.00 -10.76 2.46
C VAL A 80 -0.12 -9.73 2.32
N SER A 81 -0.56 -9.43 1.10
CA SER A 81 -1.61 -8.43 0.86
C SER A 81 -2.12 -8.45 -0.59
N ARG A 82 -3.03 -7.53 -0.92
CA ARG A 82 -3.36 -7.18 -2.31
C ARG A 82 -2.40 -6.10 -2.81
N VAL A 83 -2.05 -6.17 -4.08
CA VAL A 83 -1.23 -5.15 -4.74
C VAL A 83 -2.09 -4.29 -5.67
N PHE A 84 -1.72 -3.02 -5.80
CA PHE A 84 -2.58 -2.00 -6.42
C PHE A 84 -1.87 -1.21 -7.52
N ARG A 85 -2.65 -0.70 -8.47
CA ARG A 85 -2.22 0.37 -9.39
C ARG A 85 -3.15 1.57 -9.25
N CYS A 86 -2.62 2.79 -9.41
CA CYS A 86 -3.48 3.97 -9.48
C CYS A 86 -4.18 4.03 -10.85
N VAL A 87 -5.33 4.69 -10.90
CA VAL A 87 -6.11 4.85 -12.14
C VAL A 87 -5.30 5.48 -13.27
N ALA A 88 -4.48 6.50 -12.98
CA ALA A 88 -3.60 7.11 -13.98
C ALA A 88 -2.66 6.09 -14.65
N CYS A 89 -2.08 5.17 -13.86
CA CYS A 89 -1.23 4.09 -14.39
C CYS A 89 -2.01 2.98 -15.09
N LEU A 90 -3.31 2.82 -14.81
CA LEU A 90 -4.18 1.85 -15.49
C LEU A 90 -4.66 2.40 -16.84
N ASP A 91 -5.00 3.68 -16.88
CA ASP A 91 -5.47 4.39 -18.07
C ASP A 91 -4.34 4.71 -19.06
N GLY A 92 -3.10 4.37 -18.72
CA GLY A 92 -1.92 4.60 -19.56
C GLY A 92 -1.45 6.06 -19.60
N VAL A 93 -1.94 6.91 -18.70
CA VAL A 93 -1.48 8.29 -18.54
C VAL A 93 -0.11 8.25 -17.85
N ARG A 94 0.94 8.34 -18.65
CA ARG A 94 2.33 8.45 -18.20
C ARG A 94 2.71 9.89 -17.91
#